data_AF-A0A800IAU6-F1
#
_entry.id   AF-A0A800IAU6-F1
#
_cell.length_a   1.000
_cell.length_b   1.000
_cell.length_c   1.000
_cell.angle_alpha   90.00
_cell.angle_beta   90.00
_cell.angle_gamma   90.00
#
_symmetry.space_group_name_H-M   'P 1'
#
loop_
_entity.id
_entity.type
_entity.pdbx_description
1 polymer ?
#
loop_
_entity_poly.entity_id
_entity_poly.type
_entity_poly.pdbx_seq_one_letter_code
_entity_poly.pdbx_strand_id
1 'polypeptide(L)'
;MEQRRWVNRHQPQTLVTATLLLYIEGVFNMARGVQALTVLGLLMIPAAYFIAQDRRLGWYAGVAVAGASVLVRLNIYGFHFNTIFSVIFPIILVVLLTHPMSREHQRVWFK
;
A
#
# COMPACT_ATOMS: atom_id res chain seq x y z
N MET A 1 18.96 -19.79 -4.43
CA MET A 1 18.26 -18.82 -5.27
C MET A 1 17.14 -18.22 -4.45
N GLU A 2 17.12 -16.90 -4.19
CA GLU A 2 15.97 -16.29 -3.50
C GLU A 2 14.74 -16.39 -4.40
N GLN A 3 13.71 -17.09 -3.94
CA GLN A 3 12.48 -17.29 -4.68
C GLN A 3 11.75 -15.93 -4.78
N ARG A 4 11.65 -15.38 -5.99
CA ARG A 4 10.85 -14.19 -6.28
C ARG A 4 9.38 -14.51 -6.02
N ARG A 5 8.77 -13.77 -5.09
CA ARG A 5 7.43 -14.03 -4.54
C ARG A 5 6.56 -12.79 -4.72
N TRP A 6 5.36 -12.98 -5.23
CA TRP A 6 4.37 -11.89 -5.32
C TRP A 6 3.70 -11.61 -3.97
N VAL A 7 3.58 -12.64 -3.13
CA VAL A 7 3.05 -12.59 -1.77
C VAL A 7 3.90 -13.52 -0.90
N ASN A 8 4.32 -13.05 0.28
CA ASN A 8 5.08 -13.87 1.23
C ASN A 8 4.20 -14.29 2.41
N ARG A 9 3.70 -15.53 2.41
CA ARG A 9 2.83 -16.06 3.48
C ARG A 9 3.53 -16.28 4.83
N HIS A 10 4.86 -16.13 4.88
CA HIS A 10 5.63 -16.19 6.13
C HIS A 10 5.63 -14.86 6.88
N GLN A 11 5.16 -13.78 6.25
CA GLN A 11 4.95 -12.50 6.91
C GLN A 11 3.74 -12.57 7.84
N PRO A 12 3.67 -11.69 8.86
CA PRO A 12 2.48 -11.60 9.71
C PRO A 12 1.24 -11.27 8.87
N GLN A 13 0.08 -11.78 9.30
CA GLN A 13 -1.19 -11.61 8.60
C GLN A 13 -1.47 -10.14 8.23
N THR A 14 -1.15 -9.21 9.14
CA THR A 14 -1.30 -7.76 8.91
C THR A 14 -0.54 -7.27 7.67
N LEU A 15 0.72 -7.69 7.51
CA LEU A 15 1.58 -7.31 6.39
C LEU A 15 1.20 -8.02 5.09
N VAL A 16 0.77 -9.29 5.18
CA VAL A 16 0.23 -10.03 4.03
C VAL A 16 -1.02 -9.34 3.50
N THR A 17 -1.96 -8.99 4.39
CA THR A 17 -3.18 -8.26 4.03
C THR A 17 -2.84 -6.87 3.47
N ALA A 18 -1.88 -6.15 4.05
CA ALA A 18 -1.43 -4.87 3.53
C ALA A 18 -0.89 -4.99 2.09
N THR A 19 -0.09 -6.02 1.83
CA THR A 19 0.51 -6.28 0.51
C THR A 19 -0.57 -6.60 -0.53
N LEU A 20 -1.52 -7.47 -0.19
CA LEU A 20 -2.66 -7.78 -1.05
C LEU A 20 -3.51 -6.55 -1.33
N LEU A 21 -3.83 -5.78 -0.29
CA LEU A 21 -4.65 -4.58 -0.41
C LEU A 21 -3.94 -3.51 -1.25
N LEU A 22 -2.61 -3.42 -1.21
CA LEU A 22 -1.83 -2.50 -2.05
C LEU A 22 -1.97 -2.86 -3.53
N TYR A 23 -1.94 -4.14 -3.89
CA TYR A 23 -2.17 -4.56 -5.28
C TYR A 23 -3.58 -4.21 -5.73
N ILE A 24 -4.57 -4.53 -4.91
CA ILE A 24 -6.00 -4.27 -5.21
C ILE A 24 -6.25 -2.77 -5.35
N GLU A 25 -5.79 -1.96 -4.39
CA GLU A 25 -5.94 -0.51 -4.41
C GLU A 25 -5.17 0.11 -5.58
N GLY A 26 -4.02 -0.47 -5.94
CA GLY A 26 -3.26 -0.08 -7.12
C GLY A 26 -4.10 -0.20 -8.39
N VAL A 27 -4.77 -1.33 -8.57
CA VAL A 27 -5.67 -1.55 -9.72
C VAL A 27 -6.88 -0.61 -9.68
N PHE A 28 -7.54 -0.45 -8.53
CA PHE A 28 -8.68 0.45 -8.41
C PHE A 28 -8.30 1.93 -8.62
N ASN A 29 -7.10 2.33 -8.22
CA ASN A 29 -6.57 3.66 -8.50
C ASN A 29 -6.48 3.95 -10.00
N MET A 30 -6.04 2.97 -10.79
CA MET A 30 -6.00 3.09 -12.25
C MET A 30 -7.41 3.06 -12.86
N ALA A 31 -8.30 2.21 -12.34
CA ALA A 31 -9.66 2.05 -12.85
C ALA A 31 -10.53 3.30 -12.67
N ARG A 32 -10.18 4.20 -11.74
CA ARG A 32 -10.87 5.49 -11.54
C ARG A 32 -10.67 6.48 -12.70
N GLY A 33 -9.66 6.29 -13.55
CA GLY A 33 -9.42 7.16 -14.71
C GLY A 33 -8.83 8.53 -14.39
N VAL A 34 -8.47 8.81 -13.13
CA VAL A 34 -7.84 10.06 -12.71
C VAL A 34 -6.33 9.93 -12.83
N GLN A 35 -5.68 10.76 -13.67
CA GLN A 35 -4.26 10.65 -13.99
C GLN A 35 -3.36 10.55 -12.75
N ALA A 36 -3.57 11.41 -11.75
CA ALA A 36 -2.80 11.39 -10.50
C ALA A 36 -2.95 10.07 -9.73
N LEU A 37 -4.17 9.52 -9.66
CA LEU A 37 -4.42 8.24 -9.00
C LEU A 37 -3.84 7.09 -9.80
N THR A 38 -3.92 7.12 -11.14
CA THR A 38 -3.32 6.10 -12.01
C THR A 38 -1.81 5.99 -11.80
N VAL A 39 -1.10 7.11 -11.68
CA VAL A 39 0.34 7.11 -11.38
C VAL A 39 0.61 6.48 -10.01
N LEU A 40 -0.16 6.84 -8.98
CA LEU A 40 -0.03 6.22 -7.67
C LEU A 40 -0.33 4.72 -7.72
N GLY A 41 -1.35 4.31 -8.47
CA GLY A 41 -1.70 2.91 -8.66
C GLY A 41 -0.59 2.10 -9.30
N LEU A 42 0.08 2.66 -10.32
CA LEU A 42 1.25 2.06 -10.95
C LEU A 42 2.44 1.95 -9.99
N LEU A 43 2.60 2.87 -9.04
CA LEU A 43 3.65 2.82 -8.02
C LEU A 43 3.31 1.85 -6.86
N MET A 44 2.03 1.63 -6.58
CA MET A 44 1.56 0.70 -5.54
C MET A 44 1.95 -0.76 -5.84
N ILE A 45 1.86 -1.18 -7.10
CA ILE A 45 2.18 -2.55 -7.52
C ILE A 45 3.66 -2.92 -7.24
N PRO A 46 4.67 -2.17 -7.72
CA PRO A 46 6.07 -2.48 -7.42
C PRO A 46 6.39 -2.28 -5.92
N ALA A 47 5.71 -1.37 -5.22
CA ALA A 47 5.86 -1.24 -3.77
C ALA A 47 5.43 -2.53 -3.04
N ALA A 48 4.26 -3.08 -3.37
CA ALA A 48 3.81 -4.36 -2.82
C ALA A 48 4.74 -5.52 -3.19
N TYR A 49 5.24 -5.55 -4.44
CA TYR A 49 6.22 -6.54 -4.87
C TYR A 49 7.50 -6.49 -4.03
N PHE A 50 8.04 -5.29 -3.78
CA PHE A 50 9.21 -5.13 -2.94
C PHE A 50 8.96 -5.47 -1.46
N ILE A 51 7.76 -5.24 -0.95
CA ILE A 51 7.36 -5.71 0.38
C ILE A 51 7.35 -7.25 0.42
N ALA A 52 6.84 -7.91 -0.61
CA ALA A 52 6.86 -9.38 -0.70
C ALA A 52 8.27 -9.97 -0.88
N GLN A 53 9.25 -9.16 -1.26
CA GLN A 53 10.69 -9.48 -1.27
C GLN A 53 11.42 -9.11 0.03
N ASP A 54 10.70 -8.71 1.08
CA ASP A 54 11.28 -8.31 2.37
C ASP A 54 12.32 -7.16 2.23
N ARG A 55 12.09 -6.23 1.29
CA ARG A 55 12.98 -5.06 1.08
C ARG A 55 12.48 -3.86 1.88
N ARG A 56 13.38 -3.22 2.63
CA ARG A 56 13.05 -2.00 3.41
C ARG A 56 12.49 -0.88 2.53
N LEU A 57 13.05 -0.70 1.34
CA LEU A 57 12.58 0.29 0.37
C LEU A 57 11.13 0.06 -0.05
N GLY A 58 10.69 -1.19 -0.15
CA GLY A 58 9.30 -1.54 -0.47
C GLY A 58 8.34 -1.03 0.59
N TRP A 59 8.68 -1.19 1.87
CA TRP A 59 7.85 -0.69 2.98
C TRP A 59 7.73 0.83 2.96
N TYR A 60 8.86 1.55 2.82
CA TYR A 60 8.84 3.01 2.73
C TYR A 60 8.03 3.50 1.52
N ALA A 61 8.23 2.88 0.34
CA ALA A 61 7.46 3.20 -0.85
C ALA A 61 5.96 2.90 -0.65
N GLY A 62 5.61 1.77 -0.04
CA GLY A 62 4.22 1.40 0.24
C GLY A 62 3.52 2.41 1.15
N VAL A 63 4.17 2.82 2.24
CA VAL A 63 3.64 3.84 3.16
C VAL A 63 3.51 5.19 2.46
N ALA A 64 4.54 5.61 1.70
CA ALA A 64 4.54 6.88 0.99
C ALA A 64 3.42 6.96 -0.06
N VAL A 65 3.28 5.92 -0.89
CA VAL A 65 2.28 5.90 -1.97
C VAL A 65 0.87 5.74 -1.41
N ALA A 66 0.67 4.95 -0.35
CA ALA A 66 -0.62 4.86 0.33
C ALA A 66 -1.02 6.19 0.97
N GLY A 67 -0.10 6.87 1.67
CA GLY A 67 -0.32 8.19 2.24
C GLY A 67 -0.61 9.26 1.19
N ALA A 68 0.17 9.28 0.10
CA ALA A 68 -0.07 10.16 -1.04
C ALA A 68 -1.46 9.93 -1.66
N SER A 69 -1.91 8.67 -1.73
CA SER A 69 -3.25 8.32 -2.20
C SER A 69 -4.35 8.96 -1.35
N VAL A 70 -4.17 9.04 -0.03
CA VAL A 70 -5.12 9.73 0.86
C VAL A 70 -5.11 11.24 0.57
N LEU A 71 -3.93 11.85 0.54
CA LEU A 71 -3.79 13.30 0.35
C LEU A 71 -4.33 13.78 -1.00
N VAL A 72 -4.04 13.05 -2.09
CA VAL A 72 -4.54 13.37 -3.43
C VAL A 72 -6.06 13.29 -3.49
N ARG A 73 -6.68 12.30 -2.83
CA ARG A 73 -8.14 12.22 -2.76
C ARG A 73 -8.77 13.37 -2.02
N LEU A 74 -8.18 13.77 -0.88
CA LEU A 74 -8.67 14.91 -0.12
C LEU A 74 -8.53 16.22 -0.91
N ASN A 75 -7.49 16.35 -1.73
CA ASN A 75 -7.30 17.50 -2.61
C ASN A 75 -8.29 17.55 -3.79
N ILE A 76 -8.59 16.40 -4.42
CA ILE A 76 -9.47 16.32 -5.60
C ILE A 76 -10.95 16.35 -5.20
N TYR A 77 -11.34 15.57 -4.20
CA TYR A 77 -12.74 15.36 -3.82
C TYR A 77 -13.19 16.23 -2.65
N GLY A 78 -12.26 16.88 -1.93
CA GLY A 78 -12.57 17.66 -0.73
C GLY A 78 -12.95 16.81 0.48
N PHE A 79 -13.24 17.48 1.60
CA PHE A 79 -13.64 16.84 2.86
C PHE A 79 -15.16 16.79 2.98
N HIS A 80 -15.76 15.73 2.45
CA HIS A 80 -17.20 15.49 2.48
C HIS A 80 -17.51 14.04 2.87
N PHE A 81 -18.73 13.78 3.32
CA PHE A 81 -19.19 12.43 3.69
C PHE A 81 -19.00 11.42 2.55
N ASN A 82 -19.21 11.86 1.31
CA ASN A 82 -19.04 11.01 0.12
C ASN A 82 -17.57 10.59 -0.11
N THR A 83 -16.60 11.39 0.36
CA THR A 83 -15.17 11.09 0.20
C THR A 83 -14.72 9.91 1.07
N ILE A 84 -15.46 9.58 2.14
CA ILE A 84 -15.12 8.51 3.09
C ILE A 84 -14.89 7.17 2.38
N PHE A 85 -15.81 6.78 1.49
CA PHE A 85 -15.69 5.52 0.75
C PHE A 85 -14.48 5.49 -0.20
N SER A 86 -14.04 6.65 -0.67
CA SER A 86 -12.84 6.75 -1.52
C SER A 86 -11.55 6.64 -0.71
N VAL A 87 -11.52 7.17 0.53
CA VAL A 87 -10.32 7.22 1.36
C VAL A 87 -10.18 6.05 2.35
N ILE A 88 -11.23 5.28 2.60
CA ILE A 88 -11.20 4.22 3.62
C ILE A 88 -10.13 3.16 3.33
N PHE A 89 -10.03 2.68 2.08
CA PHE A 89 -9.03 1.68 1.69
C PHE A 89 -7.59 2.18 1.81
N PRO A 90 -7.21 3.37 1.29
CA PRO A 90 -5.85 3.88 1.48
C PRO A 90 -5.54 4.25 2.93
N ILE A 91 -6.53 4.66 3.74
CA ILE A 91 -6.33 4.86 5.19
C ILE A 91 -6.04 3.52 5.87
N ILE A 92 -6.84 2.49 5.60
CA ILE A 92 -6.61 1.13 6.14
C ILE A 92 -5.23 0.62 5.71
N LEU A 93 -4.79 0.88 4.47
CA LEU A 93 -3.45 0.53 4.02
C LEU A 93 -2.35 1.18 4.86
N VAL A 94 -2.43 2.49 5.09
CA VAL A 94 -1.46 3.20 5.93
C VAL A 94 -1.44 2.60 7.33
N VAL A 95 -2.61 2.34 7.91
CA VAL A 95 -2.74 1.72 9.24
C VAL A 95 -2.11 0.33 9.27
N LEU A 96 -2.40 -0.54 8.30
CA LEU A 96 -1.85 -1.91 8.27
C LEU A 96 -0.33 -1.92 8.07
N LEU A 97 0.20 -1.06 7.20
CA LEU A 97 1.65 -0.98 6.96
C LEU A 97 2.39 -0.44 8.18
N THR A 98 1.81 0.51 8.90
CA THR A 98 2.40 1.14 10.09
C THR A 98 2.04 0.42 11.40
N HIS A 99 1.18 -0.59 11.34
CA HIS A 99 0.77 -1.39 12.49
C HIS A 99 1.99 -1.97 13.22
N PRO A 100 2.01 -2.03 14.57
CA PRO A 100 3.15 -2.53 15.33
C PRO A 100 3.66 -3.89 14.84
N MET A 101 2.76 -4.83 14.56
CA MET A 101 3.11 -6.15 14.02
C MET A 101 3.83 -6.10 12.67
N SER A 102 3.42 -5.20 11.76
CA SER A 102 4.09 -4.98 10.48
C SER A 102 5.47 -4.34 10.70
N ARG A 103 5.55 -3.33 11.58
CA ARG A 103 6.79 -2.61 11.88
C ARG A 103 7.85 -3.46 12.57
N GLU A 104 7.46 -4.30 13.52
CA GLU A 104 8.38 -5.21 14.20
C GLU A 104 8.95 -6.23 13.22
N HIS A 105 8.10 -6.82 12.38
CA HIS A 105 8.56 -7.75 11.35
C HIS A 105 9.50 -7.06 10.34
N GLN A 106 9.13 -5.86 9.87
CA GLN A 106 9.97 -5.06 8.99
C GLN A 106 11.32 -4.72 9.62
N ARG A 107 11.36 -4.38 10.90
CA ARG A 107 12.61 -4.04 11.61
C ARG A 107 13.59 -5.23 11.65
N VAL A 108 13.08 -6.43 11.90
CA VAL A 108 13.91 -7.64 12.11
C VAL A 108 14.29 -8.31 10.80
N TRP A 109 13.32 -8.46 9.89
CA TRP A 109 13.46 -9.34 8.73
C TRP A 109 13.77 -8.60 7.43
N PHE A 110 13.39 -7.32 7.31
CA PHE A 110 13.61 -6.60 6.06
C PHE A 110 15.06 -6.16 5.93
N LYS A 111 15.59 -6.31 4.71
CA LYS A 111 16.96 -5.90 4.35
C LYS A 111 16.93 -4.63 3.49
#